data_AF-A0A0S8J4B8-F1
#
_entry.id   AF-A0A0S8J4B8-F1
#
_cell.length_a   1.000
_cell.length_b   1.000
_cell.length_c   1.000
_cell.angle_alpha   90.00
_cell.angle_beta   90.00
_cell.angle_gamma   90.00
#
_symmetry.space_group_name_H-M   'P 1'
#
loop_
_entity.id
_entity.type
_entity.pdbx_description
1 polymer ?
#
loop_
_entity_poly.entity_id
_entity_poly.type
_entity_poly.pdbx_seq_one_letter_code
_entity_poly.pdbx_strand_id
1 'polypeptide(L)' 'YDYATIKYFQILRGDVNGDGVINSADVAYLINYLFKGGPAPEPLEIGNTNCDEVVNSTDVVYLINYLFKGGPPPEC' A
#
# COMPACT_ATOMS: atom_id res chain seq x y z
N TYR A 1 -14.62 -23.32 21.25
CA TYR A 1 -14.00 -22.12 20.68
C TYR A 1 -13.65 -22.47 19.24
N ASP A 2 -14.39 -21.92 18.28
CA ASP A 2 -14.28 -22.24 16.85
C ASP A 2 -13.21 -21.33 16.21
N TYR A 3 -12.27 -21.97 15.52
CA TYR A 3 -11.05 -21.41 14.93
C TYR A 3 -11.28 -20.84 13.51
N ALA A 4 -12.52 -20.88 13.00
CA ALA A 4 -12.87 -20.50 11.64
C ALA A 4 -12.94 -18.97 11.35
N THR A 5 -12.74 -18.11 12.35
CA THR A 5 -12.76 -16.63 12.17
C THR A 5 -11.42 -15.97 12.50
N ILE A 6 -10.29 -16.64 12.21
CA ILE A 6 -9.05 -15.89 11.98
C ILE A 6 -9.31 -15.11 10.69
N LYS A 7 -9.77 -13.87 10.87
CA LYS A 7 -9.89 -12.86 9.82
C LYS A 7 -8.48 -12.77 9.22
N TYR A 8 -8.24 -13.48 8.12
CA TYR A 8 -7.07 -13.21 7.30
C TYR A 8 -7.21 -11.74 6.94
N PHE A 9 -6.44 -10.88 7.61
CA PHE A 9 -6.26 -9.52 7.17
C PHE A 9 -5.63 -9.69 5.79
N GLN A 10 -6.45 -9.56 4.74
CA GLN A 10 -5.95 -9.72 3.39
C GLN A 10 -5.03 -8.54 3.19
N ILE A 11 -3.72 -8.79 3.28
CA ILE A 11 -2.70 -7.76 3.09
C ILE A 11 -2.76 -7.39 1.62
N LEU A 12 -3.42 -6.28 1.32
CA LEU A 12 -3.56 -5.77 -0.03
C LEU A 12 -2.43 -4.76 -0.26
N ARG A 13 -1.43 -5.14 -1.06
CA ARG A 13 -0.33 -4.22 -1.37
C ARG A 13 -0.86 -3.03 -2.15
N GLY A 14 -0.41 -1.85 -1.76
CA GLY A 14 -0.93 -0.59 -2.29
C GLY A 14 -2.18 -0.06 -1.61
N ASP A 15 -2.85 -0.82 -0.74
CA ASP A 15 -3.85 -0.32 0.22
C ASP A 15 -3.12 0.17 1.48
N VAL A 16 -2.45 1.29 1.32
CA VAL A 16 -1.51 1.84 2.31
C VAL A 16 -2.26 2.42 3.51
N ASN A 17 -3.51 2.84 3.32
CA ASN A 17 -4.34 3.35 4.40
C ASN A 17 -5.17 2.25 5.12
N GLY A 18 -5.22 1.03 4.58
CA GLY A 18 -5.88 -0.14 5.16
C GLY A 18 -7.42 -0.11 5.06
N ASP A 19 -7.98 0.61 4.09
CA ASP A 19 -9.42 0.74 3.89
C ASP A 19 -10.03 -0.36 3.00
N GLY A 20 -9.19 -1.21 2.42
CA GLY A 20 -9.56 -2.31 1.53
C GLY A 20 -9.63 -1.93 0.05
N VAL A 21 -9.29 -0.68 -0.32
CA VAL A 21 -9.45 -0.17 -1.68
C VAL A 21 -8.21 0.61 -2.13
N ILE A 22 -7.47 0.06 -3.09
CA ILE A 22 -6.35 0.79 -3.72
C ILE A 22 -6.86 1.95 -4.56
N ASN A 23 -6.62 3.18 -4.11
CA ASN A 23 -7.03 4.41 -4.76
C ASN A 23 -6.08 5.59 -4.48
N SER A 24 -6.48 6.82 -4.84
CA SER A 24 -5.63 8.01 -4.66
C SER A 24 -5.37 8.39 -3.19
N ALA A 25 -6.19 7.91 -2.26
CA ALA A 25 -5.99 8.08 -0.82
C ALA A 25 -4.72 7.36 -0.36
N ASP A 26 -4.39 6.21 -0.92
CA ASP A 26 -3.16 5.47 -0.61
C ASP A 26 -1.90 6.21 -1.04
N VAL A 27 -1.96 6.82 -2.22
CA VAL A 27 -0.89 7.70 -2.72
C VAL A 27 -0.68 8.87 -1.75
N ALA A 28 -1.76 9.51 -1.33
CA ALA A 28 -1.68 10.63 -0.37
C ALA A 28 -1.15 10.18 1.00
N TYR A 29 -1.57 9.01 1.47
CA TYR A 29 -1.11 8.42 2.72
C TYR A 29 0.39 8.13 2.68
N LEU A 30 0.86 7.48 1.61
CA LEU A 30 2.27 7.12 1.44
C LEU A 30 3.16 8.37 1.33
N ILE A 31 2.71 9.42 0.63
CA ILE A 31 3.39 10.72 0.61
C ILE A 31 3.44 11.35 2.01
N ASN A 32 2.35 11.25 2.78
CA ASN A 32 2.30 11.80 4.12
C ASN A 32 3.31 11.10 5.05
N TYR A 33 3.39 9.78 4.98
CA TYR A 33 4.40 8.99 5.69
C TYR A 33 5.83 9.41 5.30
N LEU A 34 6.14 9.39 4.00
CA LEU A 34 7.51 9.59 3.52
C LEU A 34 8.04 11.02 3.69
N PHE A 35 7.19 12.03 3.58
CA PHE A 35 7.64 13.43 3.44
C PHE A 35 7.07 14.39 4.47
N LYS A 36 6.06 13.98 5.25
CA LYS A 36 5.33 14.88 6.17
C LYS A 36 5.27 14.38 7.60
N GLY A 37 5.96 13.27 7.91
CA GLY A 37 5.97 12.68 9.25
C GLY A 37 4.63 12.04 9.64
N GLY A 38 3.85 11.59 8.64
CA GLY A 38 2.63 10.82 8.87
C GLY A 38 2.90 9.43 9.45
N PRO A 39 1.83 8.72 9.86
CA PRO A 39 1.93 7.35 10.34
C PRO A 39 2.50 6.41 9.27
N ALA A 40 3.22 5.38 9.71
CA ALA A 40 3.71 4.33 8.81
C ALA A 40 2.57 3.40 8.38
N PRO A 41 2.64 2.80 7.17
CA PRO A 41 1.75 1.73 6.78
C PRO A 41 1.90 0.51 7.72
N GLU A 42 0.81 -0.20 7.98
CA GLU A 42 0.80 -1.40 8.83
C GLU A 42 0.15 -2.60 8.12
N PRO A 43 0.92 -3.64 7.76
CA PRO A 43 2.37 -3.77 7.90
C PRO A 43 3.13 -2.89 6.88
N LEU A 44 4.39 -2.50 7.16
CA LEU A 44 5.15 -1.55 6.32
C LEU A 44 5.25 -2.02 4.86
N GLU A 45 5.27 -3.33 4.64
CA GLU A 45 5.37 -3.98 3.34
C GLU A 45 4.19 -3.70 2.39
N ILE A 46 3.05 -3.19 2.88
CA ILE A 46 1.94 -2.74 2.00
C ILE A 46 2.31 -1.48 1.22
N GLY A 47 3.26 -0.69 1.74
CA GLY A 47 3.81 0.49 1.06
C GLY A 47 4.90 0.17 0.03
N ASN A 48 5.42 -1.06 0.01
CA ASN A 48 6.39 -1.54 -0.98
C ASN A 48 5.63 -2.08 -2.19
N THR A 49 5.21 -1.16 -3.05
CA THR A 49 4.33 -1.42 -4.19
C THR A 49 5.08 -1.82 -5.46
N ASN A 50 6.36 -1.49 -5.55
CA ASN A 50 7.24 -1.94 -6.63
C ASN A 50 8.00 -3.24 -6.32
N CYS A 51 7.82 -3.80 -5.12
CA CYS A 51 8.42 -5.05 -4.64
C CYS A 51 9.96 -5.03 -4.58
N ASP A 52 10.59 -3.87 -4.35
CA ASP A 52 12.06 -3.72 -4.30
C ASP A 52 12.67 -3.84 -2.89
N GLU A 53 11.83 -4.18 -1.90
CA GLU A 53 12.15 -4.31 -0.48
C GLU A 53 12.39 -2.97 0.26
N VAL A 54 12.15 -1.84 -0.41
CA VAL A 54 12.42 -0.50 0.14
C VAL A 54 11.23 0.43 -0.07
N VAL A 55 10.49 0.73 1.01
CA VAL A 55 9.41 1.73 0.97
C VAL A 55 9.99 3.13 0.79
N ASN A 56 9.84 3.71 -0.41
CA ASN A 56 10.35 5.03 -0.76
C ASN A 56 9.51 5.74 -1.84
N SER A 57 10.04 6.79 -2.45
CA SER A 57 9.32 7.59 -3.44
C SER A 57 9.00 6.84 -4.74
N THR A 58 9.74 5.77 -5.06
CA THR A 58 9.47 4.93 -6.24
C THR A 58 8.15 4.18 -6.12
N ASP A 59 7.73 3.82 -4.90
CA ASP A 59 6.42 3.21 -4.63
C ASP A 59 5.26 4.16 -4.93
N VAL A 60 5.41 5.43 -4.55
CA VAL A 60 4.43 6.48 -4.88
C VAL A 60 4.27 6.59 -6.40
N VAL A 61 5.38 6.59 -7.13
CA VAL A 61 5.37 6.62 -8.60
C VAL A 61 4.73 5.37 -9.18
N TYR A 62 4.98 4.20 -8.59
CA TYR A 62 4.38 2.93 -9.02
C TYR A 62 2.87 2.96 -8.87
N LEU A 63 2.34 3.36 -7.70
CA LEU A 63 0.89 3.50 -7.48
C LEU A 63 0.24 4.49 -8.46
N ILE A 64 0.89 5.63 -8.74
CA ILE A 64 0.38 6.60 -9.72
C ILE A 64 0.32 5.97 -11.12
N ASN A 65 1.35 5.21 -11.51
CA ASN A 65 1.37 4.55 -12.81
C ASN A 65 0.27 3.48 -12.92
N TYR A 66 0.05 2.69 -11.86
CA TYR A 66 -1.06 1.73 -11.79
C TYR A 66 -2.41 2.43 -11.92
N LEU A 67 -2.69 3.42 -11.07
CA LEU A 67 -4.00 4.05 -10.97
C LEU A 67 -4.37 4.92 -12.18
N PHE A 68 -3.39 5.60 -12.79
CA PHE A 68 -3.67 6.66 -13.77
C PHE A 68 -3.04 6.44 -15.15
N LYS A 69 -2.12 5.47 -15.29
CA LYS A 69 -1.40 5.24 -16.55
C LYS A 69 -1.51 3.81 -17.08
N GLY A 70 -2.35 2.97 -16.48
CA GLY A 70 -2.52 1.58 -16.89
C GLY A 70 -1.30 0.69 -16.63
N GLY A 71 -0.50 1.05 -15.62
CA GLY A 71 0.58 0.20 -15.14
C GLY A 71 0.05 -1.09 -14.49
N PRO A 72 0.93 -2.08 -14.24
CA PRO A 72 0.54 -3.31 -13.56
C PRO A 72 0.08 -3.05 -12.11
N PRO A 73 -0.83 -3.86 -11.56
CA PRO A 73 -1.17 -3.81 -10.15
C PRO A 73 0.03 -4.17 -9.25
N PRO A 74 0.05 -3.75 -7.98
CA PRO A 74 1.01 -4.24 -6.99
C PRO A 74 0.69 -5.71 -6.64
N GLU A 75 1.58 -6.65 -6.97
CA GLU A 75 1.31 -8.11 -6.89
C GLU A 75 2.33 -8.95 -6.12
N CYS A 76 3.24 -8.37 -5.33
CA CYS A 76 3.88 -9.19 -4.29
C CYS A 76 2.87 -9.59 -3.19
#